data_AF-B9NVL5-F1
#
_entry.id   AF-B9NVL5-F1
#
_cell.length_a   1.000
_cell.length_b   1.000
_cell.length_c   1.000
_cell.angle_alpha   90.00
_cell.angle_beta   90.00
_cell.angle_gamma   90.00
#
_symmetry.space_group_name_H-M   'P 1'
#
loop_
_entity.id
_entity.type
_entity.pdbx_description
1 polymer ?
#
loop_
_entity_poly.entity_id
_entity_poly.type
_entity_poly.pdbx_seq_one_letter_code
_entity_poly.pdbx_strand_id
1 'polypeptide(L)'
;MQYTRSDFPQGFLFGASLPIAPGFDAYRLSIPWTNTLPDAQVLDRYERDVDQIVSQNLRPCIVLDHTDLPPALRDIGGWRNRDAAERFAAFAEAVVARMGDRVFNLSTRAAGIEGDGDPRSEARSLHHQLLAFGRARQAMRSYGLSNLGADFDLNNPMILGTILGKHYPESLLNRLTAHLPENWQDDLATIGEPLDWWGATVSESSDFGSLQHLAQNCANSLPVFVTLTAGAASDLAQLFDALHGLPAHDLPIKGMFLQSSHTEARNTLQKVLKQSAPWIQPKGALHAHWNLVADIGGTNTRLGVVTDGELTDLRKHPTGTLTDLQEALHSLCDEIGTSPRAVVAAGAGPVRKGTIRLTNANLDLSETFLAHATGAHHTFVINDFTAAAWSVAEITRDKVKVLQGEAAPPLGTRLVVGPGTGLGVGALLYSEGHFHTISGEGGHMGLSPRHLDEVDVFNAARQIAPDCFFGDTLAIEAEMFLSGTGLPILYQAVAMAAGQASVTPRTAKDILQDARDGSDACAVKTARMFTEHLGAIMGDLAVALVPRGGVFLVGGVAEKNRWLFDQDFLCAFNAGGRFDALRQGMNLYVSEQDEFGIVGANNFCKNALAR
;
A
#
# COMPACT_ATOMS: atom_id res chain seq x y z
N MET A 1 -0.34 -4.67 52.40
CA MET A 1 0.40 -3.49 51.90
C MET A 1 -0.12 -2.24 52.57
N GLN A 2 0.76 -1.33 52.97
CA GLN A 2 0.40 -0.03 53.55
C GLN A 2 0.28 1.08 52.48
N TYR A 3 0.68 0.78 51.23
CA TYR A 3 0.71 1.73 50.12
C TYR A 3 -0.65 1.88 49.41
N THR A 4 -0.84 3.07 48.86
CA THR A 4 -1.98 3.55 48.09
C THR A 4 -1.46 4.28 46.85
N ARG A 5 -2.33 4.55 45.88
CA ARG A 5 -1.95 5.29 44.66
C ARG A 5 -1.31 6.66 44.95
N SER A 6 -1.69 7.33 46.05
CA SER A 6 -1.14 8.65 46.43
C SER A 6 0.31 8.61 46.92
N ASP A 7 0.83 7.43 47.22
CA ASP A 7 2.24 7.27 47.63
C ASP A 7 3.19 7.29 46.41
N PHE A 8 2.65 7.37 45.18
CA PHE A 8 3.40 7.40 43.93
C PHE A 8 3.26 8.76 43.22
N PRO A 9 4.26 9.18 42.42
CA PRO A 9 4.19 10.43 41.66
C PRO A 9 2.97 10.53 40.75
N GLN A 10 2.50 11.74 40.50
CA GLN A 10 1.42 11.97 39.55
C GLN A 10 1.81 11.44 38.15
N GLY A 11 0.90 10.70 37.52
CA GLY A 11 1.13 10.08 36.22
C GLY A 11 1.89 8.75 36.27
N PHE A 12 2.19 8.23 37.47
CA PHE A 12 2.78 6.90 37.61
C PHE A 12 1.84 5.82 37.06
N LEU A 13 2.37 5.00 36.16
CA LEU A 13 1.62 3.99 35.43
C LEU A 13 1.67 2.63 36.15
N PHE A 14 0.52 2.04 36.42
CA PHE A 14 0.41 0.66 36.91
C PHE A 14 -0.15 -0.24 35.81
N GLY A 15 0.64 -1.20 35.34
CA GLY A 15 0.21 -2.15 34.32
C GLY A 15 0.34 -3.62 34.73
N ALA A 16 -0.18 -4.50 33.90
CA ALA A 16 -0.10 -5.95 34.07
C ALA A 16 0.11 -6.65 32.72
N SER A 17 0.63 -7.89 32.75
CA SER A 17 0.87 -8.69 31.53
C SER A 17 -0.10 -9.86 31.33
N LEU A 18 -0.75 -10.40 32.38
CA LEU A 18 -1.71 -11.54 32.27
C LEU A 18 -2.64 -11.73 33.51
N PRO A 19 -3.90 -12.18 33.33
CA PRO A 19 -4.81 -11.85 32.24
C PRO A 19 -5.36 -10.41 32.39
N ILE A 20 -5.95 -9.88 31.32
CA ILE A 20 -6.56 -8.54 31.30
C ILE A 20 -7.60 -8.44 32.43
N ALA A 21 -7.35 -7.53 33.38
CA ALA A 21 -8.21 -7.33 34.54
C ALA A 21 -8.48 -5.84 34.76
N PRO A 22 -9.70 -5.46 35.17
CA PRO A 22 -10.03 -4.07 35.44
C PRO A 22 -9.21 -3.52 36.62
N GLY A 23 -9.01 -2.21 36.65
CA GLY A 23 -8.31 -1.50 37.74
C GLY A 23 -6.85 -1.13 37.46
N PHE A 24 -6.26 -1.59 36.36
CA PHE A 24 -4.93 -1.17 35.89
C PHE A 24 -4.99 0.03 34.95
N ASP A 25 -3.87 0.72 34.73
CA ASP A 25 -3.76 1.87 33.82
C ASP A 25 -3.33 1.47 32.40
N ALA A 26 -2.65 0.33 32.28
CA ALA A 26 -2.05 -0.18 31.06
C ALA A 26 -2.02 -1.71 31.03
N TYR A 27 -1.94 -2.27 29.83
CA TYR A 27 -1.71 -3.69 29.64
C TYR A 27 -0.50 -3.92 28.76
N ARG A 28 0.40 -4.78 29.21
CA ARG A 28 1.66 -5.08 28.54
C ARG A 28 1.56 -6.41 27.78
N LEU A 29 1.45 -6.32 26.46
CA LEU A 29 1.33 -7.43 25.53
C LEU A 29 2.69 -7.75 24.89
N SER A 30 3.11 -9.01 24.93
CA SER A 30 4.35 -9.48 24.29
C SER A 30 4.01 -10.14 22.96
N ILE A 31 4.60 -9.66 21.87
CA ILE A 31 4.45 -10.25 20.53
C ILE A 31 5.77 -10.96 20.19
N PRO A 32 5.80 -12.30 20.20
CA PRO A 32 6.98 -13.08 19.90
C PRO A 32 7.27 -13.09 18.39
N TRP A 33 8.53 -12.96 18.04
CA TRP A 33 9.04 -13.01 16.68
C TRP A 33 9.22 -14.46 16.22
N THR A 34 8.12 -15.17 16.01
CA THR A 34 8.16 -16.60 15.66
C THR A 34 8.34 -16.87 14.17
N ASN A 35 8.19 -15.85 13.31
CA ASN A 35 8.33 -15.96 11.86
C ASN A 35 9.05 -14.72 11.30
N THR A 36 9.81 -14.87 10.20
CA THR A 36 10.58 -13.75 9.62
C THR A 36 9.70 -12.60 9.15
N LEU A 37 8.49 -12.93 8.69
CA LEU A 37 7.37 -12.00 8.51
C LEU A 37 6.13 -12.70 9.06
N PRO A 38 5.32 -12.04 9.91
CA PRO A 38 4.15 -12.66 10.50
C PRO A 38 3.05 -12.83 9.45
N ASP A 39 2.37 -13.98 9.47
CA ASP A 39 1.15 -14.19 8.68
C ASP A 39 0.05 -13.23 9.17
N ALA A 40 -0.82 -12.79 8.27
CA ALA A 40 -1.98 -11.96 8.58
C ALA A 40 -2.81 -12.57 9.72
N GLN A 41 -3.04 -13.89 9.72
CA GLN A 41 -3.82 -14.57 10.77
C GLN A 41 -3.19 -14.46 12.17
N VAL A 42 -1.85 -14.41 12.24
CA VAL A 42 -1.13 -14.23 13.51
C VAL A 42 -1.31 -12.81 14.01
N LEU A 43 -1.22 -11.81 13.13
CA LEU A 43 -1.46 -10.41 13.48
C LEU A 43 -2.92 -10.15 13.85
N ASP A 44 -3.89 -10.81 13.23
CA ASP A 44 -5.33 -10.69 13.56
C ASP A 44 -5.64 -11.08 15.02
N ARG A 45 -4.85 -11.97 15.60
CA ARG A 45 -4.96 -12.30 17.02
C ARG A 45 -4.51 -11.13 17.89
N TYR A 46 -3.31 -10.60 17.64
CA TYR A 46 -2.75 -9.51 18.45
C TYR A 46 -3.52 -8.20 18.27
N GLU A 47 -4.05 -7.95 17.07
CA GLU A 47 -4.96 -6.83 16.81
C GLU A 47 -6.23 -6.92 17.67
N ARG A 48 -6.87 -8.10 17.72
CA ARG A 48 -8.03 -8.32 18.62
C ARG A 48 -7.67 -8.14 20.09
N ASP A 49 -6.48 -8.56 20.51
CA ASP A 49 -6.01 -8.36 21.88
C ASP A 49 -5.84 -6.85 22.17
N VAL A 50 -5.26 -6.08 21.24
CA VAL A 50 -5.16 -4.61 21.34
C VAL A 50 -6.54 -3.97 21.42
N ASP A 51 -7.48 -4.35 20.55
CA ASP A 51 -8.85 -3.83 20.57
C ASP A 51 -9.56 -4.14 21.89
N GLN A 52 -9.35 -5.34 22.44
CA GLN A 52 -9.90 -5.71 23.74
C GLN A 52 -9.32 -4.83 24.86
N ILE A 53 -8.02 -4.55 24.86
CA ILE A 53 -7.37 -3.64 25.83
C ILE A 53 -7.97 -2.23 25.72
N VAL A 54 -8.12 -1.72 24.50
CA VAL A 54 -8.71 -0.40 24.26
C VAL A 54 -10.16 -0.32 24.72
N SER A 55 -10.97 -1.36 24.45
CA SER A 55 -12.38 -1.41 24.86
C SER A 55 -12.59 -1.34 26.39
N GLN A 56 -11.54 -1.69 27.16
CA GLN A 56 -11.53 -1.62 28.62
C GLN A 56 -10.92 -0.32 29.16
N ASN A 57 -10.64 0.65 28.29
CA ASN A 57 -10.01 1.93 28.62
C ASN A 57 -8.60 1.76 29.24
N LEU A 58 -7.86 0.74 28.80
CA LEU A 58 -6.49 0.47 29.21
C LEU A 58 -5.53 0.91 28.09
N ARG A 59 -4.34 1.41 28.45
CA ARG A 59 -3.27 1.73 27.50
C ARG A 59 -2.61 0.45 26.96
N PRO A 60 -2.61 0.18 25.64
CA PRO A 60 -1.87 -0.95 25.08
C PRO A 60 -0.36 -0.66 25.05
N CYS A 61 0.43 -1.47 25.73
CA CYS A 61 1.89 -1.40 25.77
C CYS A 61 2.45 -2.66 25.09
N ILE A 62 3.09 -2.52 23.93
CA ILE A 62 3.59 -3.68 23.17
C ILE A 62 5.09 -3.91 23.43
N VAL A 63 5.47 -5.17 23.61
CA VAL A 63 6.87 -5.61 23.60
C VAL A 63 7.10 -6.54 22.42
N LEU A 64 7.99 -6.17 21.52
CA LEU A 64 8.49 -7.05 20.47
C LEU A 64 9.55 -7.96 21.07
N ASP A 65 9.23 -9.24 21.12
CA ASP A 65 10.01 -10.26 21.80
C ASP A 65 10.70 -11.16 20.80
N HIS A 66 12.00 -11.32 20.92
CA HIS A 66 12.83 -12.09 19.99
C HIS A 66 13.53 -13.28 20.65
N THR A 67 13.16 -13.61 21.90
CA THR A 67 13.71 -14.75 22.65
C THR A 67 13.52 -16.08 21.90
N ASP A 68 12.41 -16.21 21.18
CA ASP A 68 12.17 -17.33 20.27
C ASP A 68 12.53 -16.96 18.83
N LEU A 69 13.78 -17.20 18.42
CA LEU A 69 14.19 -16.97 17.02
C LEU A 69 13.36 -17.81 16.03
N PRO A 70 12.90 -17.24 14.89
CA PRO A 70 12.24 -17.98 13.82
C PRO A 70 13.07 -19.17 13.34
N PRO A 71 12.47 -20.35 13.08
CA PRO A 71 13.21 -21.53 12.60
C PRO A 71 14.05 -21.26 11.35
N ALA A 72 13.49 -20.55 10.37
CA ALA A 72 14.17 -20.17 9.14
C ALA A 72 15.42 -19.30 9.38
N LEU A 73 15.45 -18.52 10.46
CA LEU A 73 16.63 -17.75 10.85
C LEU A 73 17.67 -18.62 11.56
N ARG A 74 17.25 -19.59 12.37
CA ARG A 74 18.16 -20.55 13.02
C ARG A 74 18.96 -21.31 11.96
N ASP A 75 18.30 -21.72 10.88
CA ASP A 75 18.92 -22.48 9.78
C ASP A 75 20.04 -21.71 9.06
N ILE A 76 19.98 -20.38 9.04
CA ILE A 76 20.99 -19.51 8.40
C ILE A 76 21.96 -18.85 9.38
N GLY A 77 22.01 -19.33 10.63
CA GLY A 77 22.97 -18.89 11.64
C GLY A 77 22.43 -17.97 12.74
N GLY A 78 21.15 -17.60 12.71
CA GLY A 78 20.47 -16.79 13.72
C GLY A 78 21.06 -15.38 13.82
N TRP A 79 21.24 -14.88 15.04
CA TRP A 79 21.83 -13.56 15.30
C TRP A 79 23.27 -13.39 14.80
N ARG A 80 23.98 -14.47 14.48
CA ARG A 80 25.32 -14.38 13.85
C ARG A 80 25.24 -13.88 12.41
N ASN A 81 24.06 -13.95 11.80
CA ASN A 81 23.78 -13.45 10.46
C ASN A 81 23.24 -12.02 10.55
N ARG A 82 23.86 -11.11 9.78
CA ARG A 82 23.48 -9.69 9.75
C ARG A 82 22.03 -9.49 9.27
N ASP A 83 21.56 -10.34 8.36
CA ASP A 83 20.20 -10.27 7.81
C ASP A 83 19.12 -10.39 8.89
N ALA A 84 19.44 -10.96 10.05
CA ALA A 84 18.52 -11.02 11.19
C ALA A 84 18.09 -9.61 11.64
N ALA A 85 18.97 -8.61 11.54
CA ALA A 85 18.65 -7.23 11.92
C ALA A 85 17.58 -6.62 11.01
N GLU A 86 17.74 -6.77 9.70
CA GLU A 86 16.78 -6.25 8.72
C GLU A 86 15.45 -7.00 8.78
N ARG A 87 15.48 -8.32 9.04
CA ARG A 87 14.25 -9.12 9.20
C ARG A 87 13.49 -8.79 10.48
N PHE A 88 14.19 -8.49 11.58
CA PHE A 88 13.53 -8.04 12.80
C PHE A 88 12.92 -6.65 12.63
N ALA A 89 13.58 -5.75 11.89
CA ALA A 89 13.03 -4.45 11.55
C ALA A 89 11.76 -4.58 10.69
N ALA A 90 11.75 -5.46 9.69
CA ALA A 90 10.56 -5.76 8.89
C ALA A 90 9.42 -6.37 9.72
N PHE A 91 9.74 -7.19 10.73
CA PHE A 91 8.75 -7.68 11.69
C PHE A 91 8.16 -6.55 12.54
N ALA A 92 9.00 -5.65 13.07
CA ALA A 92 8.54 -4.49 13.83
C ALA A 92 7.64 -3.57 12.99
N GLU A 93 8.03 -3.34 11.73
CA GLU A 93 7.24 -2.63 10.74
C GLU A 93 5.88 -3.29 10.53
N ALA A 94 5.82 -4.60 10.29
CA ALA A 94 4.56 -5.32 10.08
C ALA A 94 3.60 -5.21 11.28
N VAL A 95 4.13 -5.23 12.52
CA VAL A 95 3.33 -5.03 13.73
C VAL A 95 2.80 -3.59 13.80
N VAL A 96 3.67 -2.60 13.63
CA VAL A 96 3.29 -1.18 13.74
C VAL A 96 2.34 -0.76 12.62
N ALA A 97 2.58 -1.24 11.40
CA ALA A 97 1.69 -1.01 10.26
C ALA A 97 0.27 -1.51 10.52
N ARG A 98 0.09 -2.54 11.36
CA ARG A 98 -1.24 -3.10 11.64
C ARG A 98 -1.97 -2.42 12.79
N MET A 99 -1.26 -2.11 13.88
CA MET A 99 -1.92 -1.74 15.15
C MET A 99 -1.24 -0.57 15.88
N GLY A 100 -0.28 0.11 15.24
CA GLY A 100 0.47 1.22 15.87
C GLY A 100 -0.40 2.40 16.29
N ASP A 101 -1.55 2.62 15.63
CA ASP A 101 -2.52 3.71 15.86
C ASP A 101 -3.20 3.67 17.24
N ARG A 102 -3.27 2.47 17.82
CA ARG A 102 -3.95 2.19 19.08
C ARG A 102 -2.97 1.99 20.24
N VAL A 103 -1.67 1.94 19.96
CA VAL A 103 -0.63 1.59 20.92
C VAL A 103 -0.14 2.82 21.68
N PHE A 104 -0.10 2.73 23.01
CA PHE A 104 0.40 3.81 23.87
C PHE A 104 1.92 3.91 23.84
N ASN A 105 2.61 2.77 23.97
CA ASN A 105 4.05 2.67 23.85
C ASN A 105 4.47 1.30 23.30
N LEU A 106 5.66 1.25 22.72
CA LEU A 106 6.20 0.04 22.13
C LEU A 106 7.69 -0.09 22.48
N SER A 107 8.14 -1.27 22.87
CA SER A 107 9.55 -1.57 23.09
C SER A 107 10.03 -2.80 22.35
N THR A 108 11.33 -2.81 22.04
CA THR A 108 12.05 -4.03 21.70
C THR A 108 12.61 -4.63 22.98
N ARG A 109 12.36 -5.92 23.24
CA ARG A 109 13.13 -6.62 24.28
C ARG A 109 14.58 -6.69 23.83
N ALA A 110 15.53 -6.42 24.72
CA ALA A 110 16.95 -6.67 24.51
C ALA A 110 17.35 -7.95 25.25
N ALA A 111 17.76 -8.98 24.51
CA ALA A 111 18.32 -10.18 25.12
C ALA A 111 19.80 -9.96 25.44
N GLY A 112 20.32 -10.75 26.38
CA GLY A 112 21.75 -10.77 26.70
C GLY A 112 22.58 -11.34 25.56
N ILE A 113 23.89 -11.46 25.80
CA ILE A 113 24.81 -12.12 24.86
C ILE A 113 24.40 -13.60 24.73
N GLU A 114 23.76 -13.95 23.61
CA GLU A 114 23.55 -15.34 23.22
C GLU A 114 24.85 -15.87 22.61
N GLY A 115 25.47 -16.83 23.29
CA GLY A 115 26.75 -17.42 22.87
C GLY A 115 26.97 -18.80 23.44
N ASP A 116 27.67 -19.62 22.67
CA ASP A 116 28.20 -20.94 23.01
C ASP A 116 29.55 -20.85 23.76
N GLY A 117 29.93 -19.65 24.22
CA GLY A 117 31.24 -19.35 24.81
C GLY A 117 32.33 -19.02 23.79
N ASP A 118 32.03 -19.05 22.48
CA ASP A 118 32.94 -18.59 21.42
C ASP A 118 32.88 -17.04 21.30
N PRO A 119 33.99 -16.32 21.53
CA PRO A 119 34.04 -14.86 21.42
C PRO A 119 33.56 -14.32 20.07
N ARG A 120 33.71 -15.09 18.98
CA ARG A 120 33.27 -14.67 17.65
C ARG A 120 31.76 -14.77 17.47
N SER A 121 31.18 -15.88 17.89
CA SER A 121 29.73 -16.08 17.96
C SER A 121 29.06 -14.99 18.80
N GLU A 122 29.62 -14.71 19.97
CA GLU A 122 29.13 -13.69 20.91
C GLU A 122 29.20 -12.27 20.33
N ALA A 123 30.34 -11.88 19.76
CA ALA A 123 30.54 -10.54 19.21
C ALA A 123 29.54 -10.22 18.09
N ARG A 124 29.31 -11.17 17.17
CA ARG A 124 28.39 -10.99 16.05
C ARG A 124 26.94 -10.97 16.51
N SER A 125 26.54 -11.90 17.38
CA SER A 125 25.17 -11.98 17.86
C SER A 125 24.76 -10.72 18.63
N LEU A 126 25.61 -10.26 19.56
CA LEU A 126 25.39 -9.02 20.28
C LEU A 126 25.27 -7.82 19.33
N HIS A 127 26.20 -7.70 18.38
CA HIS A 127 26.21 -6.56 17.45
C HIS A 127 24.94 -6.51 16.59
N HIS A 128 24.54 -7.65 16.00
CA HIS A 128 23.35 -7.67 15.14
C HIS A 128 22.04 -7.52 15.91
N GLN A 129 21.94 -8.00 17.16
CA GLN A 129 20.78 -7.72 18.03
C GLN A 129 20.64 -6.22 18.29
N LEU A 130 21.74 -5.56 18.66
CA LEU A 130 21.74 -4.11 18.89
C LEU A 130 21.37 -3.33 17.63
N LEU A 131 21.92 -3.75 16.48
CA LEU A 131 21.58 -3.15 15.18
C LEU A 131 20.10 -3.35 14.86
N ALA A 132 19.56 -4.56 15.10
CA ALA A 132 18.15 -4.89 14.90
C ALA A 132 17.23 -3.96 15.69
N PHE A 133 17.56 -3.66 16.96
CA PHE A 133 16.75 -2.77 17.78
C PHE A 133 16.79 -1.33 17.27
N GLY A 134 17.97 -0.86 16.82
CA GLY A 134 18.11 0.44 16.17
C GLY A 134 17.28 0.56 14.88
N ARG A 135 17.40 -0.44 14.00
CA ARG A 135 16.63 -0.54 12.76
C ARG A 135 15.12 -0.61 13.00
N ALA A 136 14.69 -1.44 13.95
CA ALA A 136 13.29 -1.53 14.35
C ALA A 136 12.78 -0.18 14.84
N ARG A 137 13.54 0.57 15.66
CA ARG A 137 13.13 1.92 16.07
C ARG A 137 13.02 2.90 14.90
N GLN A 138 13.97 2.87 13.96
CA GLN A 138 13.89 3.69 12.74
C GLN A 138 12.61 3.38 11.94
N ALA A 139 12.31 2.10 11.74
CA ALA A 139 11.08 1.66 11.06
C ALA A 139 9.83 2.11 11.82
N MET A 140 9.76 1.93 13.13
CA MET A 140 8.59 2.37 13.90
C MET A 140 8.42 3.90 13.90
N ARG A 141 9.52 4.65 13.90
CA ARG A 141 9.49 6.13 13.79
C ARG A 141 9.04 6.62 12.43
N SER A 142 9.34 5.90 11.34
CA SER A 142 8.81 6.26 10.01
C SER A 142 7.29 6.15 9.93
N TYR A 143 6.66 5.41 10.85
CA TYR A 143 5.21 5.35 11.03
C TYR A 143 4.65 6.42 12.00
N GLY A 144 5.49 7.37 12.43
CA GLY A 144 5.10 8.48 13.29
C GLY A 144 5.07 8.17 14.80
N LEU A 145 5.54 6.99 15.22
CA LEU A 145 5.57 6.64 16.64
C LEU A 145 6.67 7.42 17.39
N SER A 146 6.30 7.97 18.54
CA SER A 146 7.17 8.84 19.37
C SER A 146 7.33 8.36 20.81
N ASN A 147 6.79 7.19 21.16
CA ASN A 147 6.85 6.60 22.49
C ASN A 147 7.52 5.21 22.45
N LEU A 148 8.76 5.18 21.99
CA LEU A 148 9.51 3.97 21.69
C LEU A 148 10.62 3.72 22.72
N GLY A 149 10.61 2.53 23.30
CA GLY A 149 11.57 2.14 24.32
C GLY A 149 12.32 0.85 24.02
N ALA A 150 13.09 0.41 25.01
CA ALA A 150 13.75 -0.89 25.00
C ALA A 150 13.72 -1.50 26.40
N ASP A 151 13.43 -2.79 26.49
CA ASP A 151 13.44 -3.52 27.76
C ASP A 151 14.77 -4.24 27.97
N PHE A 152 15.36 -4.04 29.13
CA PHE A 152 16.66 -4.58 29.50
C PHE A 152 16.57 -5.47 30.73
N ASP A 153 17.45 -6.46 30.78
CA ASP A 153 17.78 -7.19 31.99
C ASP A 153 18.83 -6.40 32.78
N LEU A 154 18.56 -6.15 34.07
CA LEU A 154 19.46 -5.43 34.97
C LEU A 154 20.80 -6.13 35.17
N ASN A 155 20.87 -7.44 34.91
CA ASN A 155 22.11 -8.20 34.97
C ASN A 155 23.07 -7.88 33.80
N ASN A 156 22.63 -7.13 32.78
CA ASN A 156 23.42 -6.82 31.57
C ASN A 156 23.49 -5.31 31.27
N PRO A 157 24.05 -4.48 32.17
CA PRO A 157 24.05 -3.00 32.06
C PRO A 157 24.79 -2.46 30.83
N MET A 158 25.72 -3.24 30.28
CA MET A 158 26.59 -2.85 29.17
C MET A 158 25.84 -2.58 27.86
N ILE A 159 24.69 -3.22 27.67
CA ILE A 159 23.84 -3.09 26.46
C ILE A 159 23.24 -1.67 26.42
N LEU A 160 22.71 -1.21 27.55
CA LEU A 160 22.12 0.12 27.68
C LEU A 160 23.17 1.21 27.44
N GLY A 161 24.35 1.08 28.05
CA GLY A 161 25.47 2.00 27.83
C GLY A 161 25.88 2.07 26.36
N THR A 162 25.84 0.95 25.63
CA THR A 162 26.17 0.93 24.19
C THR A 162 25.19 1.75 23.36
N ILE A 163 23.89 1.59 23.60
CA ILE A 163 22.84 2.31 22.86
C ILE A 163 22.90 3.82 23.17
N LEU A 164 23.00 4.18 24.45
CA LEU A 164 22.97 5.58 24.87
C LEU A 164 24.27 6.33 24.56
N GLY A 165 25.42 5.67 24.72
CA GLY A 165 26.74 6.24 24.44
C GLY A 165 27.16 6.18 22.97
N LYS A 166 26.48 5.38 22.14
CA LYS A 166 26.87 5.09 20.75
C LYS A 166 28.30 4.56 20.62
N HIS A 167 28.77 3.84 21.63
CA HIS A 167 30.08 3.19 21.64
C HIS A 167 30.03 1.92 22.50
N TYR A 168 30.80 0.90 22.16
CA TYR A 168 30.96 -0.24 23.06
C TYR A 168 31.84 0.15 24.26
N PRO A 169 31.58 -0.39 25.45
CA PRO A 169 32.47 -0.20 26.59
C PRO A 169 33.84 -0.85 26.37
N GLU A 170 34.90 -0.26 26.95
CA GLU A 170 36.28 -0.71 26.77
C GLU A 170 36.51 -2.17 27.19
N SER A 171 35.87 -2.61 28.28
CA SER A 171 35.94 -4.00 28.74
C SER A 171 35.37 -5.00 27.73
N LEU A 172 34.36 -4.60 26.94
CA LEU A 172 33.79 -5.43 25.89
C LEU A 172 34.67 -5.39 24.63
N LEU A 173 35.20 -4.22 24.26
CA LEU A 173 36.14 -4.07 23.16
C LEU A 173 37.40 -4.90 23.38
N ASN A 174 37.99 -4.89 24.58
CA ASN A 174 39.17 -5.68 24.90
C ASN A 174 38.97 -7.19 24.69
N ARG A 175 37.73 -7.68 24.83
CA ARG A 175 37.39 -9.09 24.67
C ARG A 175 36.94 -9.45 23.25
N LEU A 176 36.18 -8.58 22.60
CA LEU A 176 35.40 -8.91 21.40
C LEU A 176 35.83 -8.16 20.14
N THR A 177 36.67 -7.11 20.23
CA THR A 177 37.00 -6.25 19.07
C THR A 177 37.53 -7.04 17.87
N ALA A 178 38.40 -8.02 18.11
CA ALA A 178 38.98 -8.87 17.06
C ALA A 178 37.94 -9.72 16.30
N HIS A 179 36.70 -9.77 16.81
CA HIS A 179 35.64 -10.62 16.27
C HIS A 179 34.36 -9.88 15.89
N LEU A 180 34.30 -8.56 16.10
CA LEU A 180 33.18 -7.75 15.64
C LEU A 180 33.05 -7.82 14.11
N PRO A 181 31.83 -7.64 13.55
CA PRO A 181 31.63 -7.58 12.10
C PRO A 181 32.50 -6.51 11.43
N GLU A 182 32.78 -6.69 10.15
CA GLU A 182 33.42 -5.62 9.37
C GLU A 182 32.55 -4.37 9.39
N ASN A 183 33.19 -3.20 9.53
CA ASN A 183 32.53 -1.88 9.56
C ASN A 183 31.48 -1.71 10.67
N TRP A 184 31.59 -2.45 11.78
CA TRP A 184 30.65 -2.35 12.91
C TRP A 184 30.52 -0.93 13.48
N GLN A 185 31.51 -0.06 13.27
CA GLN A 185 31.48 1.33 13.70
C GLN A 185 30.42 2.15 12.96
N ASP A 186 30.17 1.85 11.68
CA ASP A 186 29.17 2.54 10.86
C ASP A 186 27.74 2.28 11.38
N ASP A 187 27.55 1.14 12.03
CA ASP A 187 26.27 0.73 12.62
C ASP A 187 25.95 1.43 13.94
N LEU A 188 26.94 2.01 14.63
CA LEU A 188 26.75 2.64 15.95
C LEU A 188 25.76 3.81 15.91
N ALA A 189 25.68 4.52 14.79
CA ALA A 189 24.70 5.58 14.60
C ALA A 189 23.26 5.04 14.64
N THR A 190 23.04 3.89 14.00
CA THR A 190 21.74 3.18 13.96
C THR A 190 21.45 2.50 15.30
N ILE A 191 22.42 1.81 15.89
CA ILE A 191 22.30 1.20 17.23
C ILE A 191 21.88 2.25 18.26
N GLY A 192 22.47 3.44 18.15
CA GLY A 192 22.18 4.61 18.97
C GLY A 192 20.95 5.42 18.56
N GLU A 193 20.03 4.86 17.75
CA GLU A 193 18.74 5.50 17.51
C GLU A 193 18.06 5.82 18.86
N PRO A 194 17.68 7.10 19.12
CA PRO A 194 17.26 7.54 20.44
C PRO A 194 16.14 6.71 21.06
N LEU A 195 16.24 6.49 22.37
CA LEU A 195 15.20 5.89 23.20
C LEU A 195 14.37 6.99 23.87
N ASP A 196 13.06 6.82 23.91
CA ASP A 196 12.14 7.73 24.61
C ASP A 196 11.96 7.32 26.08
N TRP A 197 12.16 6.03 26.38
CA TRP A 197 12.14 5.43 27.70
C TRP A 197 12.88 4.09 27.70
N TRP A 198 13.15 3.54 28.87
CA TRP A 198 13.67 2.18 28.98
C TRP A 198 12.95 1.37 30.06
N GLY A 199 12.93 0.07 29.85
CA GLY A 199 12.34 -0.90 30.75
C GLY A 199 13.39 -1.70 31.49
N ALA A 200 13.13 -2.02 32.75
CA ALA A 200 13.98 -2.88 33.57
C ALA A 200 13.16 -4.05 34.11
N THR A 201 13.63 -5.28 33.92
CA THR A 201 13.01 -6.44 34.57
C THR A 201 13.66 -6.70 35.92
N VAL A 202 12.85 -6.77 36.98
CA VAL A 202 13.26 -6.98 38.36
C VAL A 202 12.60 -8.25 38.89
N SER A 203 13.42 -9.11 39.48
CA SER A 203 13.06 -10.39 40.11
C SER A 203 13.53 -10.42 41.56
N GLU A 204 13.16 -11.47 42.31
CA GLU A 204 13.59 -11.65 43.71
C GLU A 204 15.12 -11.73 43.89
N SER A 205 15.85 -12.17 42.87
CA SER A 205 17.32 -12.22 42.87
C SER A 205 17.99 -10.95 42.36
N SER A 206 17.23 -9.94 41.93
CA SER A 206 17.78 -8.71 41.35
C SER A 206 18.36 -7.79 42.41
N ASP A 207 19.56 -7.26 42.16
CA ASP A 207 20.16 -6.22 42.99
C ASP A 207 19.53 -4.84 42.68
N PHE A 208 18.77 -4.31 43.64
CA PHE A 208 18.15 -2.99 43.53
C PHE A 208 19.16 -1.83 43.50
N GLY A 209 20.36 -2.00 44.07
CA GLY A 209 21.42 -1.01 43.98
C GLY A 209 21.88 -0.78 42.54
N SER A 210 21.88 -1.85 41.73
CA SER A 210 22.20 -1.79 40.30
C SER A 210 21.16 -0.99 39.50
N LEU A 211 19.87 -1.07 39.83
CA LEU A 211 18.82 -0.25 39.21
C LEU A 211 19.06 1.25 39.48
N GLN A 212 19.43 1.60 40.72
CA GLN A 212 19.75 2.98 41.09
C GLN A 212 20.98 3.49 40.34
N HIS A 213 22.04 2.70 40.30
CA HIS A 213 23.27 3.05 39.58
C HIS A 213 23.01 3.27 38.08
N LEU A 214 22.23 2.40 37.44
CA LEU A 214 21.89 2.50 36.02
C LEU A 214 21.02 3.71 35.71
N ALA A 215 20.00 3.94 36.53
CA ALA A 215 19.10 5.08 36.36
C ALA A 215 19.82 6.43 36.53
N GLN A 216 20.81 6.50 37.41
CA GLN A 216 21.57 7.73 37.67
C GLN A 216 22.72 7.96 36.67
N ASN A 217 23.43 6.91 36.26
CA ASN A 217 24.68 7.06 35.51
C ASN A 217 24.57 6.72 34.02
N CYS A 218 23.57 5.96 33.60
CA CYS A 218 23.45 5.53 32.20
C CYS A 218 22.27 6.18 31.48
N ALA A 219 21.11 6.34 32.15
CA ALA A 219 19.85 6.64 31.49
C ALA A 219 19.61 8.10 31.06
N ASN A 220 20.51 9.05 31.33
CA ASN A 220 20.37 10.47 30.91
C ASN A 220 18.95 11.05 31.12
N SER A 221 18.40 10.93 32.34
CA SER A 221 17.04 11.39 32.71
C SER A 221 15.87 10.72 31.97
N LEU A 222 16.09 9.66 31.16
CA LEU A 222 15.02 8.95 30.49
C LEU A 222 14.05 8.28 31.49
N PRO A 223 12.73 8.32 31.24
CA PRO A 223 11.74 7.57 32.00
C PRO A 223 12.08 6.08 32.10
N VAL A 224 11.94 5.52 33.31
CA VAL A 224 12.12 4.09 33.58
C VAL A 224 10.77 3.43 33.86
N PHE A 225 10.53 2.29 33.23
CA PHE A 225 9.39 1.42 33.54
C PHE A 225 9.89 0.08 34.08
N VAL A 226 9.46 -0.30 35.28
CA VAL A 226 9.94 -1.52 35.93
C VAL A 226 8.95 -2.65 35.71
N THR A 227 9.40 -3.79 35.19
CA THR A 227 8.60 -5.01 35.13
C THR A 227 8.95 -5.89 36.33
N LEU A 228 7.95 -6.24 37.14
CA LEU A 228 8.09 -7.03 38.35
C LEU A 228 7.65 -8.47 38.10
N THR A 229 8.54 -9.42 38.37
CA THR A 229 8.23 -10.86 38.37
C THR A 229 8.05 -11.33 39.82
N ALA A 230 6.82 -11.28 40.32
CA ALA A 230 6.48 -11.67 41.70
C ALA A 230 5.72 -13.01 41.75
N GLY A 231 6.10 -13.90 42.67
CA GLY A 231 5.45 -15.19 42.91
C GLY A 231 4.25 -15.13 43.87
N ALA A 232 4.28 -14.23 44.85
CA ALA A 232 3.26 -14.11 45.90
C ALA A 232 3.06 -12.65 46.36
N ALA A 233 2.07 -12.43 47.23
CA ALA A 233 1.76 -11.09 47.77
C ALA A 233 2.84 -10.56 48.73
N SER A 234 3.58 -11.45 49.41
CA SER A 234 4.75 -11.09 50.23
C SER A 234 5.84 -10.43 49.39
N ASP A 235 6.07 -10.97 48.20
CA ASP A 235 7.16 -10.57 47.32
C ASP A 235 6.85 -9.19 46.76
N LEU A 236 5.60 -8.95 46.37
CA LEU A 236 5.13 -7.61 46.02
C LEU A 236 5.37 -6.58 47.13
N ALA A 237 5.16 -6.92 48.40
CA ALA A 237 5.37 -5.98 49.49
C ALA A 237 6.86 -5.59 49.61
N GLN A 238 7.76 -6.57 49.54
CA GLN A 238 9.21 -6.33 49.56
C GLN A 238 9.67 -5.49 48.36
N LEU A 239 9.13 -5.75 47.17
CA LEU A 239 9.42 -4.98 45.96
C LEU A 239 8.93 -3.53 46.07
N PHE A 240 7.75 -3.32 46.66
CA PHE A 240 7.22 -1.97 46.90
C PHE A 240 8.04 -1.23 47.96
N ASP A 241 8.44 -1.89 49.05
CA ASP A 241 9.32 -1.31 50.06
C ASP A 241 10.66 -0.90 49.43
N ALA A 242 11.22 -1.74 48.54
CA ALA A 242 12.44 -1.44 47.81
C ALA A 242 12.27 -0.26 46.84
N LEU A 243 11.16 -0.16 46.11
CA LEU A 243 10.87 0.96 45.20
C LEU A 243 10.55 2.27 45.94
N HIS A 244 9.79 2.20 47.05
CA HIS A 244 9.39 3.35 47.86
C HIS A 244 10.55 3.85 48.75
N GLY A 245 11.46 2.98 49.17
CA GLY A 245 12.67 3.35 49.89
C GLY A 245 13.66 4.18 49.06
N LEU A 246 13.44 4.28 47.75
CA LEU A 246 14.24 5.13 46.87
C LEU A 246 13.79 6.60 47.03
N PRO A 247 14.71 7.56 47.23
CA PRO A 247 14.35 8.96 47.40
C PRO A 247 13.54 9.46 46.19
N ALA A 248 12.33 9.96 46.45
CA ALA A 248 11.32 10.33 45.44
C ALA A 248 11.76 11.41 44.43
N HIS A 249 12.87 12.11 44.70
CA HIS A 249 13.42 13.19 43.88
C HIS A 249 14.55 12.76 42.93
N ASP A 250 15.09 11.54 43.05
CA ASP A 250 16.35 11.17 42.39
C ASP A 250 16.22 10.12 41.27
N LEU A 251 15.05 9.51 41.07
CA LEU A 251 14.88 8.44 40.07
C LEU A 251 13.77 8.72 39.06
N PRO A 252 14.03 8.57 37.74
CA PRO A 252 13.05 8.81 36.69
C PRO A 252 12.04 7.65 36.51
N ILE A 253 11.71 6.90 37.56
CA ILE A 253 10.75 5.78 37.46
C ILE A 253 9.33 6.34 37.27
N LYS A 254 8.70 6.01 36.13
CA LYS A 254 7.38 6.50 35.73
C LYS A 254 6.29 5.44 35.74
N GLY A 255 6.63 4.17 35.97
CA GLY A 255 5.62 3.13 36.10
C GLY A 255 6.17 1.76 36.45
N MET A 256 5.25 0.86 36.78
CA MET A 256 5.52 -0.54 37.02
C MET A 256 4.53 -1.45 36.28
N PHE A 257 5.01 -2.61 35.84
CA PHE A 257 4.22 -3.65 35.19
C PHE A 257 4.34 -4.96 35.97
N LEU A 258 3.22 -5.55 36.37
CA LEU A 258 3.19 -6.85 37.03
C LEU A 258 3.16 -7.99 36.01
N GLN A 259 4.21 -8.80 35.99
CA GLN A 259 4.30 -10.04 35.22
C GLN A 259 4.13 -11.25 36.16
N SER A 260 2.89 -11.49 36.60
CA SER A 260 2.56 -12.62 37.48
C SER A 260 1.21 -13.24 37.13
N SER A 261 1.16 -14.57 37.11
CA SER A 261 -0.09 -15.32 36.97
C SER A 261 -0.86 -15.43 38.30
N HIS A 262 -0.20 -15.14 39.44
CA HIS A 262 -0.76 -15.35 40.78
C HIS A 262 -1.89 -14.37 41.11
N THR A 263 -3.08 -14.91 41.33
CA THR A 263 -4.30 -14.15 41.63
C THR A 263 -4.19 -13.29 42.89
N GLU A 264 -3.48 -13.76 43.92
CA GLU A 264 -3.33 -13.03 45.18
C GLU A 264 -2.50 -11.75 45.02
N ALA A 265 -1.41 -11.81 44.24
CA ALA A 265 -0.58 -10.67 43.89
C ALA A 265 -1.39 -9.61 43.10
N ARG A 266 -2.16 -10.07 42.09
CA ARG A 266 -3.05 -9.21 41.29
C ARG A 266 -4.14 -8.54 42.13
N ASN A 267 -4.85 -9.31 42.96
CA ASN A 267 -5.90 -8.79 43.83
C ASN A 267 -5.35 -7.79 44.85
N THR A 268 -4.13 -8.02 45.35
CA THR A 268 -3.46 -7.09 46.25
C THR A 268 -3.19 -5.75 45.56
N LEU A 269 -2.68 -5.79 44.32
CA LEU A 269 -2.41 -4.59 43.53
C LEU A 269 -3.69 -3.84 43.14
N GLN A 270 -4.77 -4.55 42.81
CA GLN A 270 -6.09 -3.95 42.58
C GLN A 270 -6.67 -3.26 43.83
N LYS A 271 -6.36 -3.72 45.04
CA LYS A 271 -6.76 -3.00 46.27
C LYS A 271 -6.03 -1.67 46.44
N VAL A 272 -4.77 -1.60 45.98
CA VAL A 272 -3.99 -0.35 45.92
C VAL A 272 -4.58 0.58 44.85
N LEU A 273 -5.01 0.01 43.72
CA LEU A 273 -5.59 0.71 42.58
C LEU A 273 -7.13 0.78 42.67
N LYS A 274 -7.65 1.79 43.37
CA LYS A 274 -9.10 1.98 43.51
C LYS A 274 -9.84 2.11 42.17
N GLN A 275 -9.24 2.80 41.19
CA GLN A 275 -9.72 2.97 39.81
C GLN A 275 -8.51 3.22 38.87
N SER A 276 -8.65 2.89 37.60
CA SER A 276 -7.66 3.19 36.57
C SER A 276 -7.58 4.70 36.30
N ALA A 277 -6.39 5.19 35.95
CA ALA A 277 -6.24 6.56 35.48
C ALA A 277 -6.92 6.68 34.11
N PRO A 278 -7.76 7.71 33.90
CA PRO A 278 -8.41 7.93 32.62
C PRO A 278 -7.36 7.99 31.52
N TRP A 279 -7.58 7.22 30.47
CA TRP A 279 -6.78 7.24 29.27
C TRP A 279 -7.61 7.86 28.17
N ILE A 280 -7.05 8.89 27.53
CA ILE A 280 -7.55 9.35 26.25
C ILE A 280 -6.58 8.74 25.25
N GLN A 281 -7.09 7.86 24.39
CA GLN A 281 -6.32 7.35 23.27
C GLN A 281 -5.68 8.55 22.54
N PRO A 282 -4.37 8.51 22.23
CA PRO A 282 -3.74 9.58 21.47
C PRO A 282 -4.62 9.94 20.27
N LYS A 283 -5.08 11.19 20.19
CA LYS A 283 -5.75 11.67 18.98
C LYS A 283 -4.65 11.99 17.98
N GLY A 284 -4.51 11.09 17.00
CA GLY A 284 -3.47 11.10 15.99
C GLY A 284 -2.29 10.22 16.38
N ALA A 285 -2.13 9.09 15.68
CA ALA A 285 -0.83 8.50 15.31
C ALA A 285 -1.00 7.18 14.52
N LEU A 286 -1.85 7.19 13.50
CA LEU A 286 -1.78 6.46 12.22
C LEU A 286 -3.12 6.78 11.55
N HIS A 287 -3.09 7.62 10.52
CA HIS A 287 -4.31 8.00 9.80
C HIS A 287 -4.94 6.71 9.26
N ALA A 288 -6.28 6.70 9.11
CA ALA A 288 -6.95 5.64 8.36
C ALA A 288 -6.15 5.41 7.07
N HIS A 289 -5.66 4.19 6.85
CA HIS A 289 -4.71 3.91 5.78
C HIS A 289 -5.29 4.42 4.47
N TRP A 290 -4.69 5.49 3.95
CA TRP A 290 -5.12 6.07 2.70
C TRP A 290 -4.18 5.63 1.59
N ASN A 291 -4.76 5.32 0.43
CA ASN A 291 -4.02 5.10 -0.80
C ASN A 291 -4.26 6.30 -1.71
N LEU A 292 -3.26 6.62 -2.50
CA LEU A 292 -3.40 7.60 -3.57
C LEU A 292 -3.57 6.86 -4.89
N VAL A 293 -4.60 7.23 -5.63
CA VAL A 293 -4.77 6.78 -7.01
C VAL A 293 -4.73 7.99 -7.92
N ALA A 294 -4.09 7.88 -9.08
CA ALA A 294 -3.96 8.98 -10.01
C ALA A 294 -4.32 8.53 -11.43
N ASP A 295 -5.01 9.40 -12.15
CA ASP A 295 -5.28 9.29 -13.60
C ASP A 295 -4.67 10.50 -14.30
N ILE A 296 -3.55 10.28 -14.98
CA ILE A 296 -2.73 11.34 -15.58
C ILE A 296 -2.93 11.30 -17.10
N GLY A 297 -3.80 12.18 -17.58
CA GLY A 297 -4.02 12.41 -19.01
C GLY A 297 -3.07 13.45 -19.60
N GLY A 298 -3.19 13.71 -20.90
CA GLY A 298 -2.36 14.73 -21.58
C GLY A 298 -2.69 16.18 -21.19
N THR A 299 -3.90 16.45 -20.71
CA THR A 299 -4.34 17.82 -20.36
C THR A 299 -4.82 17.97 -18.92
N ASN A 300 -5.33 16.89 -18.31
CA ASN A 300 -5.80 16.90 -16.94
C ASN A 300 -5.22 15.71 -16.17
N THR A 301 -4.83 15.98 -14.92
CA THR A 301 -4.47 15.01 -13.90
C THR A 301 -5.57 14.95 -12.85
N ARG A 302 -5.95 13.76 -12.45
CA ARG A 302 -6.87 13.51 -11.33
C ARG A 302 -6.12 12.78 -10.23
N LEU A 303 -6.25 13.24 -8.98
CA LEU A 303 -5.67 12.64 -7.79
C LEU A 303 -6.80 12.24 -6.85
N GLY A 304 -6.94 10.95 -6.57
CA GLY A 304 -7.97 10.38 -5.71
C GLY A 304 -7.39 9.86 -4.41
N VAL A 305 -7.96 10.29 -3.28
CA VAL A 305 -7.64 9.76 -1.95
C VAL A 305 -8.62 8.63 -1.66
N VAL A 306 -8.09 7.44 -1.37
CA VAL A 306 -8.89 6.26 -1.06
C VAL A 306 -8.67 5.89 0.39
N THR A 307 -9.74 5.85 1.19
CA THR A 307 -9.71 5.42 2.60
C THR A 307 -10.66 4.24 2.76
N ASP A 308 -10.24 3.18 3.45
CA ASP A 308 -11.03 1.95 3.64
C ASP A 308 -11.56 1.34 2.32
N GLY A 309 -10.78 1.49 1.23
CA GLY A 309 -11.12 0.98 -0.10
C GLY A 309 -12.09 1.85 -0.91
N GLU A 310 -12.58 2.95 -0.34
CA GLU A 310 -13.53 3.88 -0.96
C GLU A 310 -12.86 5.21 -1.31
N LEU A 311 -13.26 5.81 -2.44
CA LEU A 311 -12.77 7.12 -2.86
C LEU A 311 -13.40 8.22 -1.97
N THR A 312 -12.59 8.88 -1.14
CA THR A 312 -13.03 9.90 -0.18
C THR A 312 -12.77 11.33 -0.63
N ASP A 313 -11.78 11.57 -1.49
CA ASP A 313 -11.50 12.87 -2.11
C ASP A 313 -11.03 12.68 -3.55
N LEU A 314 -11.34 13.65 -4.42
CA LEU A 314 -10.92 13.65 -5.82
C LEU A 314 -10.57 15.08 -6.26
N ARG A 315 -9.30 15.30 -6.57
CA ARG A 315 -8.76 16.59 -7.01
C ARG A 315 -8.41 16.57 -8.48
N LYS A 316 -8.73 17.65 -9.19
CA LYS A 316 -8.48 17.80 -10.62
C LYS A 316 -7.51 18.96 -10.84
N HIS A 317 -6.44 18.68 -11.57
CA HIS A 317 -5.38 19.64 -11.89
C HIS A 317 -5.12 19.62 -13.40
N PRO A 318 -4.71 20.75 -14.01
CA PRO A 318 -4.12 20.71 -15.34
C PRO A 318 -2.88 19.79 -15.34
N THR A 319 -2.66 19.04 -16.42
CA THR A 319 -1.42 18.28 -16.59
C THR A 319 -0.28 19.27 -16.83
N GLY A 320 0.54 19.48 -15.79
CA GLY A 320 1.73 20.32 -15.84
C GLY A 320 3.01 19.53 -16.08
N THR A 321 4.10 20.06 -15.56
CA THR A 321 5.42 19.43 -15.51
C THR A 321 5.51 18.41 -14.37
N LEU A 322 6.62 17.64 -14.32
CA LEU A 322 6.91 16.77 -13.16
C LEU A 322 6.99 17.57 -11.86
N THR A 323 7.51 18.79 -11.91
CA THR A 323 7.58 19.67 -10.74
C THR A 323 6.18 20.04 -10.24
N ASP A 324 5.27 20.39 -11.15
CA ASP A 324 3.88 20.72 -10.79
C ASP A 324 3.16 19.50 -10.18
N LEU A 325 3.40 18.31 -10.74
CA LEU A 325 2.87 17.07 -10.18
C LEU A 325 3.45 16.78 -8.79
N GLN A 326 4.76 16.96 -8.61
CA GLN A 326 5.42 16.76 -7.33
C GLN A 326 4.89 17.72 -6.27
N GLU A 327 4.69 19.00 -6.60
CA GLU A 327 4.09 19.99 -5.71
C GLU A 327 2.65 19.62 -5.34
N ALA A 328 1.85 19.14 -6.29
CA ALA A 328 0.50 18.67 -6.02
C ALA A 328 0.48 17.45 -5.08
N LEU A 329 1.40 16.50 -5.28
CA LEU A 329 1.55 15.31 -4.43
C LEU A 329 2.00 15.69 -3.01
N HIS A 330 3.02 16.55 -2.87
CA HIS A 330 3.49 17.04 -1.57
C HIS A 330 2.37 17.78 -0.84
N SER A 331 1.70 18.74 -1.52
CA SER A 331 0.62 19.51 -0.92
C SER A 331 -0.52 18.63 -0.42
N LEU A 332 -0.85 17.55 -1.15
CA LEU A 332 -1.88 16.61 -0.73
C LEU A 332 -1.44 15.81 0.51
N CYS A 333 -0.20 15.33 0.53
CA CYS A 333 0.35 14.59 1.68
C CYS A 333 0.47 15.49 2.93
N ASP A 334 0.91 16.74 2.76
CA ASP A 334 1.03 17.73 3.83
C ASP A 334 -0.33 18.09 4.44
N GLU A 335 -1.36 18.23 3.60
CA GLU A 335 -2.72 18.51 4.06
C GLU A 335 -3.33 17.34 4.84
N ILE A 336 -3.12 16.11 4.38
CA ILE A 336 -3.57 14.91 5.08
C ILE A 336 -2.73 14.65 6.34
N GLY A 337 -1.45 15.06 6.33
CA GLY A 337 -0.53 14.96 7.45
C GLY A 337 0.24 13.64 7.54
N THR A 338 0.05 12.72 6.58
CA THR A 338 0.79 11.44 6.48
C THR A 338 0.98 10.99 5.03
N SER A 339 1.99 10.16 4.80
CA SER A 339 2.21 9.48 3.52
C SER A 339 1.15 8.42 3.23
N PRO A 340 0.75 8.23 1.96
CA PRO A 340 -0.16 7.14 1.59
C PRO A 340 0.55 5.79 1.70
N ARG A 341 -0.20 4.73 2.00
CA ARG A 341 0.33 3.36 2.03
C ARG A 341 0.79 2.91 0.65
N ALA A 342 -0.04 3.21 -0.36
CA ALA A 342 0.26 2.91 -1.75
C ALA A 342 -0.11 4.06 -2.68
N VAL A 343 0.65 4.20 -3.77
CA VAL A 343 0.33 5.10 -4.88
C VAL A 343 0.20 4.28 -6.16
N VAL A 344 -0.94 4.39 -6.83
CA VAL A 344 -1.14 3.83 -8.18
C VAL A 344 -1.40 4.97 -9.14
N ALA A 345 -0.50 5.19 -10.10
CA ALA A 345 -0.67 6.20 -11.12
C ALA A 345 -0.88 5.56 -12.49
N ALA A 346 -2.02 5.84 -13.09
CA ALA A 346 -2.37 5.46 -14.46
C ALA A 346 -2.01 6.57 -15.44
N GLY A 347 -1.43 6.22 -16.59
CA GLY A 347 -1.10 7.18 -17.63
C GLY A 347 -1.08 6.57 -19.04
N ALA A 348 -1.20 7.43 -20.05
CA ALA A 348 -1.21 7.02 -21.46
C ALA A 348 0.21 6.76 -21.97
N GLY A 349 0.53 5.50 -22.26
CA GLY A 349 1.82 5.07 -22.78
C GLY A 349 2.24 3.68 -22.30
N PRO A 350 3.29 3.10 -22.89
CA PRO A 350 3.80 1.80 -22.49
C PRO A 350 4.59 1.87 -21.17
N VAL A 351 4.30 0.96 -20.25
CA VAL A 351 5.06 0.83 -18.99
C VAL A 351 6.24 -0.13 -19.20
N ARG A 352 7.45 0.32 -18.86
CA ARG A 352 8.67 -0.49 -18.85
C ARG A 352 9.43 -0.29 -17.56
N LYS A 353 9.66 -1.38 -16.81
CA LYS A 353 10.40 -1.37 -15.53
C LYS A 353 9.90 -0.27 -14.57
N GLY A 354 8.59 -0.23 -14.34
CA GLY A 354 7.97 0.73 -13.42
C GLY A 354 8.03 2.20 -13.87
N THR A 355 8.27 2.44 -15.16
CA THR A 355 8.37 3.78 -15.75
C THR A 355 7.49 3.90 -16.98
N ILE A 356 6.82 5.04 -17.13
CA ILE A 356 6.02 5.40 -18.30
C ILE A 356 6.47 6.76 -18.81
N ARG A 357 6.66 6.87 -20.13
CA ARG A 357 6.77 8.16 -20.82
C ARG A 357 5.40 8.47 -21.40
N LEU A 358 4.77 9.54 -20.93
CA LEU A 358 3.42 9.86 -21.38
C LEU A 358 3.43 10.29 -22.85
N THR A 359 2.62 9.64 -23.69
CA THR A 359 2.64 9.88 -25.15
C THR A 359 2.25 11.32 -25.51
N ASN A 360 1.37 11.92 -24.71
CA ASN A 360 0.77 13.24 -24.95
C ASN A 360 1.23 14.31 -23.94
N ALA A 361 2.16 13.99 -23.04
CA ALA A 361 2.74 14.92 -22.08
C ALA A 361 4.24 14.65 -21.99
N ASN A 362 5.08 15.69 -21.98
CA ASN A 362 6.54 15.52 -21.88
C ASN A 362 6.96 15.23 -20.43
N LEU A 363 6.39 14.16 -19.85
CA LEU A 363 6.44 13.79 -18.45
C LEU A 363 6.79 12.30 -18.35
N ASP A 364 7.94 12.02 -17.74
CA ASP A 364 8.45 10.68 -17.48
C ASP A 364 8.12 10.31 -16.03
N LEU A 365 7.08 9.50 -15.83
CA LEU A 365 6.63 9.09 -14.51
C LEU A 365 7.23 7.73 -14.14
N SER A 366 7.77 7.60 -12.94
CA SER A 366 8.32 6.34 -12.44
C SER A 366 7.83 6.03 -11.02
N GLU A 367 7.80 4.74 -10.69
CA GLU A 367 7.54 4.25 -9.33
C GLU A 367 8.49 4.89 -8.30
N THR A 368 9.76 5.05 -8.67
CA THR A 368 10.77 5.73 -7.84
C THR A 368 10.41 7.20 -7.61
N PHE A 369 10.00 7.94 -8.65
CA PHE A 369 9.56 9.33 -8.50
C PHE A 369 8.36 9.43 -7.55
N LEU A 370 7.34 8.57 -7.74
CA LEU A 370 6.15 8.55 -6.88
C LEU A 370 6.51 8.27 -5.42
N ALA A 371 7.44 7.34 -5.17
CA ALA A 371 7.87 6.99 -3.83
C ALA A 371 8.57 8.19 -3.15
N HIS A 372 9.48 8.86 -3.86
CA HIS A 372 10.15 10.06 -3.34
C HIS A 372 9.19 11.23 -3.12
N ALA A 373 8.22 11.42 -4.01
CA ALA A 373 7.26 12.52 -3.96
C ALA A 373 6.12 12.33 -2.94
N THR A 374 5.94 11.13 -2.39
CA THR A 374 4.82 10.85 -1.46
C THR A 374 5.25 10.20 -0.16
N GLY A 375 6.44 9.59 -0.11
CA GLY A 375 6.87 8.73 0.99
C GLY A 375 6.20 7.36 1.01
N ALA A 376 5.46 6.97 -0.04
CA ALA A 376 4.76 5.70 -0.07
C ALA A 376 5.71 4.50 -0.23
N HIS A 377 5.38 3.41 0.47
CA HIS A 377 6.14 2.16 0.43
C HIS A 377 5.83 1.32 -0.82
N HIS A 378 4.60 1.40 -1.32
CA HIS A 378 4.17 0.72 -2.53
C HIS A 378 3.83 1.73 -3.61
N THR A 379 4.55 1.69 -4.73
CA THR A 379 4.25 2.55 -5.87
C THR A 379 4.14 1.73 -7.13
N PHE A 380 3.10 2.04 -7.91
CA PHE A 380 2.80 1.36 -9.16
C PHE A 380 2.52 2.39 -10.23
N VAL A 381 3.20 2.23 -11.37
CA VAL A 381 2.88 2.96 -12.59
C VAL A 381 2.21 1.98 -13.53
N ILE A 382 0.97 2.28 -13.93
CA ILE A 382 0.18 1.44 -14.83
C ILE A 382 -0.21 2.22 -16.08
N ASN A 383 -0.46 1.47 -17.16
CA ASN A 383 -1.03 2.05 -18.36
C ASN A 383 -2.52 2.40 -18.12
N ASP A 384 -3.01 3.44 -18.77
CA ASP A 384 -4.40 3.92 -18.71
C ASP A 384 -5.44 2.84 -19.07
N PHE A 385 -5.17 1.99 -20.06
CA PHE A 385 -6.03 0.84 -20.39
C PHE A 385 -5.87 -0.34 -19.46
N THR A 386 -4.76 -0.42 -18.73
CA THR A 386 -4.65 -1.34 -17.58
C THR A 386 -5.59 -0.88 -16.47
N ALA A 387 -5.66 0.42 -16.18
CA ALA A 387 -6.66 0.98 -15.27
C ALA A 387 -8.08 0.76 -15.82
N ALA A 388 -8.33 1.02 -17.11
CA ALA A 388 -9.64 0.78 -17.71
C ALA A 388 -10.08 -0.69 -17.60
N ALA A 389 -9.17 -1.65 -17.78
CA ALA A 389 -9.44 -3.06 -17.53
C ALA A 389 -9.86 -3.32 -16.07
N TRP A 390 -9.11 -2.78 -15.09
CA TRP A 390 -9.46 -2.89 -13.68
C TRP A 390 -10.76 -2.16 -13.29
N SER A 391 -11.15 -1.13 -14.03
CA SER A 391 -12.38 -0.37 -13.76
C SER A 391 -13.62 -1.25 -13.88
N VAL A 392 -13.54 -2.29 -14.73
CA VAL A 392 -14.62 -3.25 -14.91
C VAL A 392 -14.47 -4.49 -14.04
N ALA A 393 -13.54 -4.57 -13.09
CA ALA A 393 -13.33 -5.75 -12.23
C ALA A 393 -14.49 -5.99 -11.23
N GLU A 394 -15.06 -4.92 -10.69
CA GLU A 394 -16.14 -4.96 -9.70
C GLU A 394 -17.43 -4.32 -10.26
N ILE A 395 -17.53 -4.15 -11.58
CA ILE A 395 -18.64 -3.44 -12.21
C ILE A 395 -19.98 -4.16 -12.02
N THR A 396 -21.00 -3.37 -11.68
CA THR A 396 -22.35 -3.83 -11.38
C THR A 396 -23.33 -3.48 -12.49
N ARG A 397 -24.53 -4.08 -12.45
CA ARG A 397 -25.60 -3.90 -13.44
C ARG A 397 -26.02 -2.45 -13.64
N ASP A 398 -26.00 -1.62 -12.60
CA ASP A 398 -26.38 -0.20 -12.64
C ASP A 398 -25.32 0.69 -13.32
N LYS A 399 -24.15 0.14 -13.63
CA LYS A 399 -23.03 0.83 -14.29
C LYS A 399 -22.78 0.36 -15.72
N VAL A 400 -23.72 -0.35 -16.32
CA VAL A 400 -23.62 -0.81 -17.71
C VAL A 400 -24.92 -0.66 -18.48
N LYS A 401 -24.81 -0.25 -19.74
CA LYS A 401 -25.85 -0.49 -20.74
C LYS A 401 -25.59 -1.83 -21.40
N VAL A 402 -26.55 -2.74 -21.33
CA VAL A 402 -26.49 -4.06 -21.97
C VAL A 402 -26.79 -3.92 -23.46
N LEU A 403 -25.87 -4.39 -24.31
CA LEU A 403 -26.11 -4.53 -25.75
C LEU A 403 -26.48 -5.98 -26.11
N GLN A 404 -25.86 -6.95 -25.43
CA GLN A 404 -26.11 -8.38 -25.62
C GLN A 404 -25.72 -9.17 -24.36
N GLY A 405 -26.43 -10.27 -24.10
CA GLY A 405 -26.10 -11.21 -23.03
C GLY A 405 -26.88 -10.99 -21.73
N GLU A 406 -26.25 -11.30 -20.61
CA GLU A 406 -26.87 -11.24 -19.28
C GLU A 406 -27.15 -9.81 -18.82
N ALA A 407 -28.15 -9.64 -17.94
CA ALA A 407 -28.51 -8.32 -17.41
C ALA A 407 -27.45 -7.76 -16.45
N ALA A 408 -26.69 -8.63 -15.78
CA ALA A 408 -25.57 -8.28 -14.91
C ALA A 408 -24.31 -8.96 -15.46
N PRO A 409 -23.15 -8.26 -15.53
CA PRO A 409 -21.94 -8.88 -16.03
C PRO A 409 -21.50 -10.06 -15.16
N PRO A 410 -21.39 -11.28 -15.71
CA PRO A 410 -20.95 -12.43 -14.93
C PRO A 410 -19.47 -12.33 -14.56
N LEU A 411 -19.05 -13.19 -13.64
CA LEU A 411 -17.64 -13.34 -13.28
C LEU A 411 -16.90 -14.16 -14.35
N GLY A 412 -15.67 -13.76 -14.67
CA GLY A 412 -14.85 -14.42 -15.69
C GLY A 412 -13.96 -13.43 -16.42
N THR A 413 -13.17 -13.90 -17.38
CA THR A 413 -12.29 -13.05 -18.19
C THR A 413 -13.07 -11.90 -18.83
N ARG A 414 -12.52 -10.68 -18.74
CA ARG A 414 -13.13 -9.45 -19.28
C ARG A 414 -12.22 -8.81 -20.32
N LEU A 415 -12.80 -8.35 -21.41
CA LEU A 415 -12.13 -7.57 -22.46
C LEU A 415 -12.66 -6.14 -22.40
N VAL A 416 -11.76 -5.17 -22.46
CA VAL A 416 -12.07 -3.75 -22.48
C VAL A 416 -11.50 -3.13 -23.75
N VAL A 417 -12.34 -2.42 -24.49
CA VAL A 417 -11.94 -1.66 -25.69
C VAL A 417 -12.50 -0.26 -25.56
N GLY A 418 -11.73 0.77 -25.93
CA GLY A 418 -12.19 2.14 -25.72
C GLY A 418 -11.64 3.14 -26.73
N PRO A 419 -12.48 3.72 -27.60
CA PRO A 419 -12.09 4.89 -28.37
C PRO A 419 -12.04 6.13 -27.47
N GLY A 420 -10.86 6.74 -27.39
CA GLY A 420 -10.56 7.97 -26.67
C GLY A 420 -9.81 8.95 -27.58
N THR A 421 -8.72 9.54 -27.10
CA THR A 421 -7.78 10.24 -27.99
C THR A 421 -7.20 9.25 -29.02
N GLY A 422 -6.76 8.07 -28.55
CA GLY A 422 -6.40 6.90 -29.36
C GLY A 422 -7.44 5.77 -29.24
N LEU A 423 -7.07 4.54 -29.58
CA LEU A 423 -7.87 3.33 -29.38
C LEU A 423 -7.12 2.38 -28.44
N GLY A 424 -7.61 2.23 -27.21
CA GLY A 424 -6.99 1.29 -26.28
C GLY A 424 -7.72 -0.03 -26.19
N VAL A 425 -6.96 -1.06 -25.84
CA VAL A 425 -7.43 -2.44 -25.63
C VAL A 425 -6.73 -3.00 -24.39
N GLY A 426 -7.50 -3.56 -23.46
CA GLY A 426 -7.00 -4.21 -22.26
C GLY A 426 -7.84 -5.41 -21.88
N ALA A 427 -7.30 -6.35 -21.10
CA ALA A 427 -8.05 -7.49 -20.62
C ALA A 427 -7.74 -7.82 -19.16
N LEU A 428 -8.75 -8.33 -18.45
CA LEU A 428 -8.61 -9.02 -17.17
C LEU A 428 -8.81 -10.50 -17.40
N LEU A 429 -7.77 -11.31 -17.26
CA LEU A 429 -7.89 -12.76 -17.19
C LEU A 429 -8.38 -13.16 -15.80
N TYR A 430 -9.35 -14.06 -15.74
CA TYR A 430 -9.86 -14.59 -14.49
C TYR A 430 -9.38 -16.03 -14.29
N SER A 431 -8.65 -16.28 -13.21
CA SER A 431 -8.13 -17.60 -12.84
C SER A 431 -8.11 -17.76 -11.31
N GLU A 432 -8.54 -18.92 -10.82
CA GLU A 432 -8.47 -19.29 -9.39
C GLU A 432 -9.05 -18.24 -8.42
N GLY A 433 -10.11 -17.52 -8.80
CA GLY A 433 -10.70 -16.49 -7.93
C GLY A 433 -10.10 -15.09 -8.11
N HIS A 434 -9.10 -14.92 -8.96
CA HIS A 434 -8.33 -13.69 -9.09
C HIS A 434 -8.30 -13.16 -10.53
N PHE A 435 -8.26 -11.83 -10.63
CA PHE A 435 -8.01 -11.14 -11.89
C PHE A 435 -6.51 -10.90 -12.10
N HIS A 436 -6.09 -11.01 -13.35
CA HIS A 436 -4.75 -10.69 -13.83
C HIS A 436 -4.88 -9.80 -15.07
N THR A 437 -4.25 -8.64 -15.06
CA THR A 437 -4.25 -7.76 -16.23
C THR A 437 -3.31 -8.26 -17.31
N ILE A 438 -3.77 -8.17 -18.55
CA ILE A 438 -2.94 -8.16 -19.74
C ILE A 438 -3.00 -6.76 -20.34
N SER A 439 -1.84 -6.11 -20.39
CA SER A 439 -1.63 -4.89 -21.16
C SER A 439 -1.23 -5.26 -22.58
N GLY A 440 -1.69 -4.49 -23.57
CA GLY A 440 -1.33 -4.71 -24.96
C GLY A 440 -1.71 -3.52 -25.83
N GLU A 441 -1.20 -3.53 -27.06
CA GLU A 441 -1.35 -2.47 -28.05
C GLU A 441 -2.41 -2.87 -29.11
N GLY A 442 -3.54 -3.42 -28.65
CA GLY A 442 -4.57 -3.99 -29.54
C GLY A 442 -5.25 -2.94 -30.43
N GLY A 443 -5.12 -1.65 -30.12
CA GLY A 443 -5.55 -0.56 -31.00
C GLY A 443 -4.73 -0.44 -32.29
N HIS A 444 -3.53 -1.02 -32.32
CA HIS A 444 -2.64 -0.97 -33.48
C HIS A 444 -2.82 -2.18 -34.42
N MET A 445 -3.90 -2.96 -34.28
CA MET A 445 -4.24 -4.03 -35.23
C MET A 445 -4.72 -3.48 -36.57
N GLY A 446 -4.72 -4.30 -37.61
CA GLY A 446 -5.12 -3.86 -38.95
C GLY A 446 -6.63 -3.93 -39.18
N LEU A 447 -7.20 -2.84 -39.69
CA LEU A 447 -8.51 -2.79 -40.33
C LEU A 447 -8.35 -2.94 -41.83
N SER A 448 -9.31 -3.57 -42.50
CA SER A 448 -9.39 -3.66 -43.96
C SER A 448 -10.80 -3.34 -44.42
N PRO A 449 -11.01 -2.89 -45.67
CA PRO A 449 -12.35 -2.60 -46.19
C PRO A 449 -13.31 -3.76 -45.94
N ARG A 450 -14.44 -3.48 -45.28
CA ARG A 450 -15.48 -4.49 -45.01
C ARG A 450 -16.50 -4.56 -46.15
N HIS A 451 -16.74 -3.42 -46.78
CA HIS A 451 -17.65 -3.29 -47.92
C HIS A 451 -16.90 -2.79 -49.15
N LEU A 452 -17.43 -3.10 -50.33
CA LEU A 452 -16.83 -2.67 -51.60
C LEU A 452 -16.75 -1.15 -51.72
N ASP A 453 -17.72 -0.41 -51.17
CA ASP A 453 -17.75 1.06 -51.20
C ASP A 453 -16.75 1.72 -50.21
N GLU A 454 -16.04 0.93 -49.42
CA GLU A 454 -14.97 1.41 -48.53
C GLU A 454 -13.60 1.35 -49.21
N VAL A 455 -13.43 0.59 -50.29
CA VAL A 455 -12.13 0.45 -50.97
C VAL A 455 -11.57 1.82 -51.38
N ASP A 456 -12.40 2.68 -51.95
CA ASP A 456 -12.00 4.03 -52.35
C ASP A 456 -11.69 4.93 -51.14
N VAL A 457 -12.39 4.73 -50.02
CA VAL A 457 -12.11 5.44 -48.76
C VAL A 457 -10.73 5.04 -48.23
N PHE A 458 -10.39 3.76 -48.23
CA PHE A 458 -9.08 3.29 -47.79
C PHE A 458 -7.95 3.74 -48.74
N ASN A 459 -8.19 3.78 -50.05
CA ASN A 459 -7.26 4.37 -51.02
C ASN A 459 -7.02 5.86 -50.75
N ALA A 460 -8.08 6.61 -50.43
CA ALA A 460 -7.95 8.02 -50.05
C ALA A 460 -7.20 8.18 -48.72
N ALA A 461 -7.51 7.36 -47.71
CA ALA A 461 -6.81 7.37 -46.42
C ALA A 461 -5.31 7.11 -46.57
N ARG A 462 -4.90 6.26 -47.52
CA ARG A 462 -3.49 6.00 -47.82
C ARG A 462 -2.74 7.22 -48.36
N GLN A 463 -3.44 8.17 -48.97
CA GLN A 463 -2.86 9.46 -49.39
C GLN A 463 -2.69 10.44 -48.20
N ILE A 464 -3.48 10.26 -47.15
CA ILE A 464 -3.48 11.14 -45.96
C ILE A 464 -2.48 10.65 -44.91
N ALA A 465 -2.47 9.34 -44.63
CA ALA A 465 -1.66 8.71 -43.59
C ALA A 465 -0.98 7.43 -44.11
N PRO A 466 -0.06 7.52 -45.08
CA PRO A 466 0.57 6.36 -45.71
C PRO A 466 1.36 5.48 -44.72
N ASP A 467 1.95 6.07 -43.69
CA ASP A 467 2.80 5.36 -42.73
C ASP A 467 2.02 4.45 -41.77
N CYS A 468 0.69 4.59 -41.74
CA CYS A 468 -0.19 3.77 -40.90
C CYS A 468 -0.72 2.52 -41.63
N PHE A 469 -0.33 2.32 -42.89
CA PHE A 469 -0.70 1.13 -43.67
C PHE A 469 0.34 0.01 -43.52
N PHE A 470 -0.15 -1.22 -43.54
CA PHE A 470 0.70 -2.40 -43.43
C PHE A 470 1.25 -2.80 -44.79
N GLY A 471 2.35 -2.14 -45.17
CA GLY A 471 3.03 -2.36 -46.43
C GLY A 471 2.14 -2.01 -47.63
N ASP A 472 2.26 -2.78 -48.71
CA ASP A 472 1.45 -2.57 -49.92
C ASP A 472 0.10 -3.30 -49.86
N THR A 473 -0.70 -2.96 -48.85
CA THR A 473 -2.05 -3.49 -48.66
C THR A 473 -3.07 -2.37 -48.47
N LEU A 474 -4.35 -2.72 -48.34
CA LEU A 474 -5.39 -1.81 -47.86
C LEU A 474 -5.59 -1.93 -46.33
N ALA A 475 -4.70 -2.63 -45.63
CA ALA A 475 -4.81 -2.73 -44.18
C ALA A 475 -4.19 -1.49 -43.52
N ILE A 476 -4.98 -0.79 -42.70
CA ILE A 476 -4.57 0.38 -41.92
C ILE A 476 -4.67 0.05 -40.43
N GLU A 477 -3.81 0.64 -39.62
CA GLU A 477 -3.92 0.59 -38.17
C GLU A 477 -5.30 1.04 -37.65
N ALA A 478 -5.89 0.32 -36.69
CA ALA A 478 -7.25 0.54 -36.25
C ALA A 478 -7.45 1.88 -35.53
N GLU A 479 -6.49 2.30 -34.70
CA GLU A 479 -6.49 3.62 -34.04
C GLU A 479 -6.65 4.77 -35.04
N MET A 480 -6.14 4.64 -36.27
CA MET A 480 -6.24 5.69 -37.28
C MET A 480 -7.67 6.01 -37.72
N PHE A 481 -8.60 5.06 -37.59
CA PHE A 481 -10.02 5.31 -37.86
C PHE A 481 -10.85 5.32 -36.58
N LEU A 482 -10.49 4.54 -35.57
CA LEU A 482 -11.32 4.23 -34.42
C LEU A 482 -10.93 5.01 -33.16
N SER A 483 -10.58 6.28 -33.34
CA SER A 483 -10.20 7.18 -32.24
C SER A 483 -10.68 8.61 -32.49
N GLY A 484 -10.59 9.44 -31.46
CA GLY A 484 -10.93 10.87 -31.55
C GLY A 484 -9.99 11.64 -32.48
N THR A 485 -8.70 11.28 -32.54
CA THR A 485 -7.74 11.87 -33.51
C THR A 485 -7.88 11.25 -34.90
N GLY A 486 -8.35 10.00 -35.00
CA GLY A 486 -8.56 9.28 -36.25
C GLY A 486 -9.86 9.65 -37.00
N LEU A 487 -10.94 10.01 -36.29
CA LEU A 487 -12.21 10.40 -36.91
C LEU A 487 -12.10 11.52 -37.96
N PRO A 488 -11.33 12.61 -37.74
CA PRO A 488 -11.04 13.60 -38.78
C PRO A 488 -10.36 13.02 -40.03
N ILE A 489 -9.47 12.06 -39.86
CA ILE A 489 -8.77 11.39 -40.97
C ILE A 489 -9.74 10.53 -41.76
N LEU A 490 -10.58 9.74 -41.08
CA LEU A 490 -11.63 8.94 -41.72
C LEU A 490 -12.62 9.82 -42.49
N TYR A 491 -13.07 10.93 -41.89
CA TYR A 491 -13.94 11.89 -42.57
C TYR A 491 -13.30 12.49 -43.82
N GLN A 492 -12.03 12.90 -43.73
CA GLN A 492 -11.30 13.43 -44.88
C GLN A 492 -11.18 12.40 -46.00
N ALA A 493 -10.88 11.13 -45.66
CA ALA A 493 -10.83 10.03 -46.61
C ALA A 493 -12.19 9.78 -47.29
N VAL A 494 -13.28 9.80 -46.52
CA VAL A 494 -14.66 9.66 -47.05
C VAL A 494 -15.00 10.81 -48.01
N ALA A 495 -14.68 12.04 -47.64
CA ALA A 495 -14.93 13.22 -48.47
C ALA A 495 -14.11 13.21 -49.78
N MET A 496 -12.84 12.80 -49.71
CA MET A 496 -11.99 12.61 -50.91
C MET A 496 -12.54 11.51 -51.83
N ALA A 497 -12.97 10.37 -51.27
CA ALA A 497 -13.60 9.29 -52.03
C ALA A 497 -14.93 9.73 -52.67
N ALA A 498 -15.64 10.69 -52.06
CA ALA A 498 -16.83 11.32 -52.63
C ALA A 498 -16.52 12.40 -53.70
N GLY A 499 -15.24 12.60 -54.05
CA GLY A 499 -14.80 13.53 -55.09
C GLY A 499 -14.63 14.98 -54.62
N GLN A 500 -14.59 15.25 -53.31
CA GLN A 500 -14.32 16.59 -52.80
C GLN A 500 -12.83 16.94 -52.97
N ALA A 501 -12.53 17.95 -53.79
CA ALA A 501 -11.17 18.37 -54.10
C ALA A 501 -10.44 19.09 -52.94
N SER A 502 -11.19 19.64 -51.97
CA SER A 502 -10.65 20.28 -50.78
C SER A 502 -11.59 20.02 -49.62
N VAL A 503 -11.06 19.46 -48.53
CA VAL A 503 -11.82 19.11 -47.33
C VAL A 503 -11.36 20.02 -46.21
N THR A 504 -12.28 20.80 -45.64
CA THR A 504 -11.98 21.65 -44.48
C THR A 504 -11.68 20.77 -43.26
N PRO A 505 -10.62 21.04 -42.47
CA PRO A 505 -10.37 20.32 -41.23
C PRO A 505 -11.55 20.43 -40.27
N ARG A 506 -11.96 19.30 -39.68
CA ARG A 506 -13.09 19.22 -38.73
C ARG A 506 -12.67 18.48 -37.47
N THR A 507 -13.29 18.81 -36.34
CA THR A 507 -13.07 18.04 -35.11
C THR A 507 -13.95 16.80 -35.08
N ALA A 508 -13.53 15.74 -34.36
CA ALA A 508 -14.36 14.55 -34.15
C ALA A 508 -15.74 14.89 -33.57
N LYS A 509 -15.81 15.90 -32.69
CA LYS A 509 -17.06 16.38 -32.11
C LYS A 509 -18.02 16.89 -33.17
N ASP A 510 -17.53 17.75 -34.08
CA ASP A 510 -18.38 18.35 -35.12
C ASP A 510 -18.81 17.29 -36.15
N ILE A 511 -17.91 16.37 -36.51
CA ILE A 511 -18.21 15.26 -37.42
C ILE A 511 -19.33 14.38 -36.83
N LEU A 512 -19.18 13.93 -35.58
CA LEU A 512 -20.19 13.06 -34.96
C LEU A 512 -21.51 13.80 -34.69
N GLN A 513 -21.46 15.11 -34.42
CA GLN A 513 -22.68 15.92 -34.29
C GLN A 513 -23.44 16.01 -35.61
N ASP A 514 -22.75 16.34 -36.72
CA ASP A 514 -23.40 16.42 -38.04
C ASP A 514 -23.89 15.06 -38.54
N ALA A 515 -23.16 13.99 -38.22
CA ALA A 515 -23.62 12.63 -38.49
C ALA A 515 -24.93 12.33 -37.75
N ARG A 516 -25.02 12.72 -36.48
CA ARG A 516 -26.21 12.53 -35.65
C ARG A 516 -27.40 13.35 -36.16
N ASP A 517 -27.15 14.58 -36.60
CA ASP A 517 -28.18 15.47 -37.13
C ASP A 517 -28.56 15.13 -38.58
N GLY A 518 -27.77 14.28 -39.25
CA GLY A 518 -27.94 13.93 -40.66
C GLY A 518 -27.65 15.10 -41.61
N SER A 519 -26.92 16.12 -41.14
CA SER A 519 -26.67 17.36 -41.88
C SER A 519 -25.55 17.26 -42.91
N ASP A 520 -24.70 16.22 -42.82
CA ASP A 520 -23.57 15.97 -43.72
C ASP A 520 -23.47 14.48 -44.07
N ALA A 521 -23.62 14.16 -45.36
CA ALA A 521 -23.56 12.78 -45.86
C ALA A 521 -22.19 12.10 -45.66
N CYS A 522 -21.09 12.86 -45.72
CA CYS A 522 -19.75 12.34 -45.43
C CYS A 522 -19.59 12.03 -43.95
N ALA A 523 -20.14 12.90 -43.08
CA ALA A 523 -20.15 12.66 -41.64
C ALA A 523 -20.96 11.42 -41.27
N VAL A 524 -22.15 11.24 -41.88
CA VAL A 524 -22.97 10.03 -41.69
C VAL A 524 -22.22 8.77 -42.12
N LYS A 525 -21.59 8.76 -43.30
CA LYS A 525 -20.78 7.60 -43.76
C LYS A 525 -19.57 7.35 -42.85
N THR A 526 -18.94 8.42 -42.33
CA THR A 526 -17.84 8.33 -41.36
C THR A 526 -18.29 7.66 -40.06
N ALA A 527 -19.41 8.10 -39.48
CA ALA A 527 -19.95 7.52 -38.26
C ALA A 527 -20.37 6.06 -38.43
N ARG A 528 -20.97 5.71 -39.59
CA ARG A 528 -21.27 4.31 -39.96
C ARG A 528 -20.00 3.46 -39.97
N MET A 529 -18.98 3.88 -40.73
CA MET A 529 -17.72 3.14 -40.84
C MET A 529 -17.03 3.00 -39.47
N PHE A 530 -16.96 4.08 -38.68
CA PHE A 530 -16.44 4.03 -37.32
C PHE A 530 -17.16 2.98 -36.48
N THR A 531 -18.49 2.98 -36.51
CA THR A 531 -19.33 2.07 -35.74
C THR A 531 -19.14 0.61 -36.14
N GLU A 532 -19.19 0.32 -37.44
CA GLU A 532 -19.09 -1.04 -37.95
C GLU A 532 -17.68 -1.61 -37.76
N HIS A 533 -16.62 -0.83 -38.03
CA HIS A 533 -15.25 -1.28 -37.82
C HIS A 533 -14.94 -1.48 -36.32
N LEU A 534 -15.45 -0.63 -35.43
CA LEU A 534 -15.30 -0.80 -33.98
C LEU A 534 -16.03 -2.05 -33.46
N GLY A 535 -17.27 -2.28 -33.91
CA GLY A 535 -18.00 -3.50 -33.58
C GLY A 535 -17.21 -4.74 -34.04
N ALA A 536 -16.78 -4.74 -35.30
CA ALA A 536 -16.05 -5.86 -35.89
C ALA A 536 -14.74 -6.20 -35.15
N ILE A 537 -13.87 -5.22 -34.90
CA ILE A 537 -12.59 -5.46 -34.20
C ILE A 537 -12.81 -5.94 -32.76
N MET A 538 -13.83 -5.43 -32.08
CA MET A 538 -14.21 -5.93 -30.75
C MET A 538 -14.67 -7.38 -30.82
N GLY A 539 -15.42 -7.77 -31.84
CA GLY A 539 -15.79 -9.16 -32.10
C GLY A 539 -14.59 -10.06 -32.38
N ASP A 540 -13.61 -9.57 -33.14
CA ASP A 540 -12.37 -10.31 -33.43
C ASP A 540 -11.55 -10.56 -32.15
N LEU A 541 -11.36 -9.51 -31.33
CA LEU A 541 -10.69 -9.61 -30.03
C LEU A 541 -11.45 -10.53 -29.07
N ALA A 542 -12.78 -10.49 -29.08
CA ALA A 542 -13.61 -11.34 -28.24
C ALA A 542 -13.48 -12.82 -28.60
N VAL A 543 -13.33 -13.16 -29.89
CA VAL A 543 -13.05 -14.53 -30.32
C VAL A 543 -11.66 -14.99 -29.84
N ALA A 544 -10.67 -14.10 -29.85
CA ALA A 544 -9.31 -14.44 -29.39
C ALA A 544 -9.23 -14.77 -27.90
N LEU A 545 -10.04 -14.09 -27.05
CA LEU A 545 -9.97 -14.21 -25.59
C LEU A 545 -11.10 -15.03 -24.96
N VAL A 546 -12.23 -15.17 -25.66
CA VAL A 546 -13.48 -15.75 -25.14
C VAL A 546 -13.82 -15.20 -23.74
N PRO A 547 -14.02 -13.87 -23.61
CA PRO A 547 -14.17 -13.21 -22.33
C PRO A 547 -15.56 -13.48 -21.72
N ARG A 548 -15.71 -14.61 -21.03
CA ARG A 548 -16.99 -15.03 -20.43
C ARG A 548 -17.60 -13.99 -19.50
N GLY A 549 -16.76 -13.20 -18.81
CA GLY A 549 -17.18 -12.11 -17.94
C GLY A 549 -17.65 -10.85 -18.68
N GLY A 550 -17.42 -10.78 -19.99
CA GLY A 550 -17.95 -9.75 -20.88
C GLY A 550 -16.91 -8.97 -21.66
N VAL A 551 -17.39 -8.39 -22.76
CA VAL A 551 -16.72 -7.35 -23.55
C VAL A 551 -17.31 -6.01 -23.16
N PHE A 552 -16.47 -5.06 -22.79
CA PHE A 552 -16.88 -3.74 -22.31
C PHE A 552 -16.31 -2.66 -23.23
N LEU A 553 -17.20 -1.84 -23.76
CA LEU A 553 -16.84 -0.60 -24.40
C LEU A 553 -16.69 0.50 -23.34
N VAL A 554 -15.52 1.13 -23.27
CA VAL A 554 -15.19 2.22 -22.35
C VAL A 554 -14.70 3.46 -23.10
N GLY A 555 -14.42 4.55 -22.39
CA GLY A 555 -13.74 5.71 -22.95
C GLY A 555 -14.67 6.85 -23.37
N GLY A 556 -14.08 8.04 -23.49
CA GLY A 556 -14.84 9.30 -23.61
C GLY A 556 -15.55 9.51 -24.95
N VAL A 557 -15.09 8.90 -26.05
CA VAL A 557 -15.82 8.96 -27.33
C VAL A 557 -17.08 8.10 -27.22
N ALA A 558 -16.97 6.89 -26.65
CA ALA A 558 -18.11 6.01 -26.45
C ALA A 558 -19.14 6.61 -25.49
N GLU A 559 -18.70 7.15 -24.37
CA GLU A 559 -19.57 7.76 -23.35
C GLU A 559 -20.42 8.91 -23.93
N LYS A 560 -19.82 9.78 -24.75
CA LYS A 560 -20.51 10.96 -25.33
C LYS A 560 -21.38 10.62 -26.53
N ASN A 561 -21.10 9.50 -27.20
CA ASN A 561 -21.73 9.13 -28.48
C ASN A 561 -22.41 7.76 -28.40
N ARG A 562 -23.11 7.47 -27.29
CA ARG A 562 -23.83 6.21 -27.06
C ARG A 562 -24.84 5.83 -28.15
N TRP A 563 -25.26 6.81 -28.96
CA TRP A 563 -26.14 6.60 -30.10
C TRP A 563 -25.50 5.75 -31.21
N LEU A 564 -24.17 5.67 -31.27
CA LEU A 564 -23.42 4.81 -32.20
C LEU A 564 -23.57 3.32 -31.84
N PHE A 565 -23.87 2.99 -30.58
CA PHE A 565 -23.89 1.58 -30.12
C PHE A 565 -25.33 1.07 -30.06
N ASP A 566 -25.88 0.89 -31.26
CA ASP A 566 -27.21 0.34 -31.53
C ASP A 566 -27.13 -0.99 -32.28
N GLN A 567 -28.11 -1.29 -33.14
CA GLN A 567 -28.18 -2.52 -33.91
C GLN A 567 -27.07 -2.65 -34.96
N ASP A 568 -26.57 -1.56 -35.55
CA ASP A 568 -25.53 -1.65 -36.58
C ASP A 568 -24.19 -2.06 -35.97
N PHE A 569 -23.86 -1.47 -34.81
CA PHE A 569 -22.71 -1.89 -34.00
C PHE A 569 -22.81 -3.36 -33.59
N LEU A 570 -23.98 -3.78 -33.08
CA LEU A 570 -24.19 -5.15 -32.64
C LEU A 570 -24.11 -6.16 -33.79
N CYS A 571 -24.68 -5.81 -34.96
CA CYS A 571 -24.55 -6.60 -36.18
C CYS A 571 -23.09 -6.76 -36.58
N ALA A 572 -22.31 -5.67 -36.56
CA ALA A 572 -20.90 -5.72 -36.91
C ALA A 572 -20.06 -6.52 -35.92
N PHE A 573 -20.32 -6.40 -34.61
CA PHE A 573 -19.71 -7.24 -33.58
C PHE A 573 -19.96 -8.72 -33.85
N ASN A 574 -21.22 -9.09 -34.11
CA ASN A 574 -21.62 -10.46 -34.33
C ASN A 574 -21.22 -11.05 -35.69
N ALA A 575 -20.78 -10.23 -36.65
CA ALA A 575 -20.38 -10.66 -38.00
C ALA A 575 -18.98 -11.31 -38.02
N GLY A 576 -18.87 -12.53 -37.52
CA GLY A 576 -17.68 -13.39 -37.47
C GLY A 576 -17.67 -14.57 -38.46
N GLY A 577 -18.67 -14.67 -39.34
CA GLY A 577 -18.82 -15.77 -40.28
C GLY A 577 -19.12 -17.09 -39.57
N ARG A 578 -18.21 -18.06 -39.65
CA ARG A 578 -18.39 -19.38 -38.99
C ARG A 578 -18.48 -19.27 -37.46
N PHE A 579 -18.08 -18.14 -36.89
CA PHE A 579 -18.11 -17.87 -35.45
C PHE A 579 -19.27 -16.97 -35.02
N ASP A 580 -20.25 -16.67 -35.88
CA ASP A 580 -21.41 -15.82 -35.53
C ASP A 580 -22.12 -16.32 -34.27
N ALA A 581 -22.40 -17.63 -34.19
CA ALA A 581 -23.06 -18.23 -33.03
C ALA A 581 -22.25 -18.09 -31.73
N LEU A 582 -20.91 -18.13 -31.81
CA LEU A 582 -20.05 -17.90 -30.67
C LEU A 582 -20.15 -16.44 -30.21
N ARG A 583 -20.09 -15.48 -31.14
CA ARG A 583 -20.16 -14.04 -30.82
C ARG A 583 -21.52 -13.63 -30.27
N GLN A 584 -22.60 -14.15 -30.85
CA GLN A 584 -23.98 -13.90 -30.37
C GLN A 584 -24.21 -14.42 -28.95
N GLY A 585 -23.46 -15.44 -28.53
CA GLY A 585 -23.50 -15.97 -27.17
C GLY A 585 -22.68 -15.19 -26.15
N MET A 586 -21.91 -14.18 -26.56
CA MET A 586 -21.05 -13.39 -25.66
C MET A 586 -21.81 -12.24 -25.00
N ASN A 587 -21.34 -11.88 -23.81
CA ASN A 587 -21.80 -10.72 -23.06
C ASN A 587 -21.13 -9.45 -23.58
N LEU A 588 -21.91 -8.42 -23.94
CA LEU A 588 -21.42 -7.16 -24.53
C LEU A 588 -22.11 -5.95 -23.88
N TYR A 589 -21.29 -5.02 -23.40
CA TYR A 589 -21.73 -3.90 -22.58
C TYR A 589 -21.09 -2.58 -23.03
N VAL A 590 -21.80 -1.47 -22.82
CA VAL A 590 -21.20 -0.14 -22.75
C VAL A 590 -21.09 0.24 -21.28
N SER A 591 -19.88 0.56 -20.83
CA SER A 591 -19.64 1.01 -19.46
C SER A 591 -20.23 2.40 -19.23
N GLU A 592 -20.92 2.56 -18.10
CA GLU A 592 -21.43 3.82 -17.57
C GLU A 592 -20.74 4.18 -16.25
N GLN A 593 -19.56 3.58 -16.01
CA GLN A 593 -18.73 3.87 -14.85
C GLN A 593 -18.05 5.22 -14.99
N ASP A 594 -18.44 6.17 -14.14
CA ASP A 594 -17.76 7.47 -14.02
C ASP A 594 -16.34 7.28 -13.47
N GLU A 595 -15.44 8.18 -13.90
CA GLU A 595 -14.04 8.24 -13.45
C GLU A 595 -13.32 6.87 -13.52
N PHE A 596 -13.56 6.12 -14.60
CA PHE A 596 -13.07 4.74 -14.77
C PHE A 596 -11.56 4.60 -14.53
N GLY A 597 -10.74 5.61 -14.87
CA GLY A 597 -9.29 5.58 -14.61
C GLY A 597 -8.97 5.52 -13.12
N ILE A 598 -9.68 6.31 -12.30
CA ILE A 598 -9.53 6.36 -10.85
C ILE A 598 -10.08 5.08 -10.20
N VAL A 599 -11.27 4.63 -10.62
CA VAL A 599 -11.87 3.38 -10.12
C VAL A 599 -10.98 2.18 -10.46
N GLY A 600 -10.44 2.16 -11.68
CA GLY A 600 -9.51 1.16 -12.13
C GLY A 600 -8.20 1.13 -11.35
N ALA A 601 -7.59 2.30 -11.12
CA ALA A 601 -6.40 2.40 -10.29
C ALA A 601 -6.66 1.96 -8.84
N ASN A 602 -7.85 2.24 -8.28
CA ASN A 602 -8.24 1.74 -6.95
C ASN A 602 -8.39 0.21 -6.93
N ASN A 603 -9.09 -0.37 -7.91
CA ASN A 603 -9.25 -1.83 -7.99
C ASN A 603 -7.91 -2.55 -8.21
N PHE A 604 -7.01 -1.96 -9.01
CA PHE A 604 -5.62 -2.42 -9.12
C PHE A 604 -4.93 -2.37 -7.75
N CYS A 605 -5.03 -1.25 -7.04
CA CYS A 605 -4.41 -1.06 -5.72
C CYS A 605 -4.87 -2.12 -4.71
N LYS A 606 -6.19 -2.35 -4.60
CA LYS A 606 -6.78 -3.40 -3.76
C LYS A 606 -6.19 -4.78 -4.09
N ASN A 607 -6.07 -5.10 -5.39
CA ASN A 607 -5.50 -6.38 -5.82
C ASN A 607 -4.00 -6.50 -5.51
N ALA A 608 -3.23 -5.45 -5.76
CA ALA A 608 -1.78 -5.44 -5.58
C ALA A 608 -1.39 -5.54 -4.09
N LEU A 609 -2.18 -4.94 -3.19
CA LEU A 609 -1.95 -4.99 -1.75
C LEU A 609 -2.43 -6.28 -1.08
N ALA A 610 -3.26 -7.08 -1.77
CA ALA A 610 -3.74 -8.37 -1.29
C ALA A 610 -2.80 -9.54 -1.66
N ARG A 611 -1.79 -9.29 -2.48
CA ARG A 611 -0.73 -10.24 -2.85
C ARG A 611 0.51 -9.98 -2.01
#